data_AF-A0A924SX34-F1
#
_entry.id   AF-A0A924SX34-F1
#
_cell.length_a   1.000
_cell.length_b   1.000
_cell.length_c   1.000
_cell.angle_alpha   90.00
_cell.angle_beta   90.00
_cell.angle_gamma   90.00
#
_symmetry.space_group_name_H-M   'P 1'
#
loop_
_entity.id
_entity.type
_entity.pdbx_description
1 polymer ?
#
loop_
_entity_poly.entity_id
_entity_poly.type
_entity_poly.pdbx_seq_one_letter_code
_entity_poly.pdbx_strand_id
1 'polypeptide(L)'
;MKLQKNHIFAWMTCVTLFALLCGTSDTAHAAATETVESESALDSTLNLFLKMREMATTTLSAPAGTCQNLQEPWPKCLRKLTPQNFIHPETPAILSRAAKRVETRMRASEKRQHLPPGTFQIGAPLYIRTFKHDTLSKFVTGPRTQQAKARLLHQLDEELDGGAMEIWLQTPSGRYELFHTYHICQVRGTPAPKRNEDDLLTPEGFYQAEAPLLNPNSNYHLSFDVGYPNQFDLNHNEHNRTNGAGNEIYIHGICGSVGCFAMTDPLIEEIYSLADASLNQNEVLQDGTVRPYSIPVHSFPFRMTRDNMAQFDSASMAVMEKHFQGAAGSILDLPAFWENLREGYQRFEDAKIPPKVSISGSGVSSKYAFNDGLQIRKRRCPNLSQSRTH
;
A
#
# COMPACT_ATOMS: atom_id res chain seq x y z
N MET A 1 -21.69 -2.98 -24.93
CA MET A 1 -22.49 -1.81 -25.41
C MET A 1 -23.03 -0.87 -24.32
N LYS A 2 -22.81 -1.10 -23.00
CA LYS A 2 -23.17 -0.12 -21.94
C LYS A 2 -22.02 0.79 -21.48
N LEU A 3 -20.75 0.43 -21.73
CA LEU A 3 -19.59 1.28 -21.38
C LEU A 3 -19.36 2.46 -22.34
N GLN A 4 -19.73 2.36 -23.62
CA GLN A 4 -19.55 3.49 -24.56
C GLN A 4 -20.52 4.66 -24.31
N LYS A 5 -21.70 4.41 -23.73
CA LYS A 5 -22.69 5.46 -23.46
C LYS A 5 -22.24 6.43 -22.36
N ASN A 6 -21.48 5.97 -21.36
CA ASN A 6 -21.01 6.81 -20.26
C ASN A 6 -19.88 7.76 -20.69
N HIS A 7 -19.03 7.34 -21.63
CA HIS A 7 -17.99 8.21 -22.19
C HIS A 7 -18.56 9.28 -23.12
N ILE A 8 -19.60 8.93 -23.90
CA ILE A 8 -20.33 9.90 -24.72
C ILE A 8 -21.07 10.91 -23.83
N PHE A 9 -21.69 10.45 -22.73
CA PHE A 9 -22.35 11.34 -21.76
C PHE A 9 -21.36 12.31 -21.10
N ALA A 10 -20.21 11.82 -20.63
CA ALA A 10 -19.19 12.66 -20.01
C ALA A 10 -18.61 13.69 -21.00
N TRP A 11 -18.41 13.29 -22.25
CA TRP A 11 -17.93 14.17 -23.32
C TRP A 11 -18.97 15.24 -23.69
N MET A 12 -20.23 14.85 -23.85
CA MET A 12 -21.34 15.78 -24.09
C MET A 12 -21.53 16.75 -22.91
N THR A 13 -21.43 16.30 -21.65
CA THR A 13 -21.52 17.21 -20.49
C THR A 13 -20.39 18.23 -20.46
N CYS A 14 -19.17 17.85 -20.86
CA CYS A 14 -18.04 18.78 -20.97
C CYS A 14 -18.24 19.80 -22.10
N VAL A 15 -18.70 19.37 -23.27
CA VAL A 15 -18.98 20.25 -24.42
C VAL A 15 -20.14 21.21 -24.13
N THR A 16 -21.14 20.75 -23.37
CA THR A 16 -22.29 21.57 -22.98
C THR A 16 -21.91 22.60 -21.92
N LEU A 17 -21.06 22.23 -20.95
CA LEU A 17 -20.48 23.18 -19.98
C LEU A 17 -19.64 24.25 -20.69
N PHE A 18 -18.90 23.86 -21.75
CA PHE A 18 -18.11 24.78 -22.58
C PHE A 18 -18.97 25.83 -23.29
N ALA A 19 -20.11 25.42 -23.88
CA ALA A 19 -21.04 26.34 -24.54
C ALA A 19 -21.74 27.30 -23.56
N LEU A 20 -22.05 26.85 -22.34
CA LEU A 20 -22.72 27.65 -21.31
C LEU A 20 -21.79 28.68 -20.63
N LEU A 21 -20.49 28.38 -20.51
CA LEU A 21 -19.52 29.22 -19.79
C LEU A 21 -18.82 30.26 -20.67
N CYS A 22 -18.73 30.04 -21.99
CA CYS A 22 -17.96 30.91 -22.89
C CYS A 22 -18.79 31.81 -23.84
N GLY A 23 -20.13 31.74 -23.82
CA GLY A 23 -20.97 32.75 -24.46
C GLY A 23 -20.73 32.99 -25.96
N THR A 24 -20.44 31.94 -26.74
CA THR A 24 -20.35 32.04 -28.20
C THR A 24 -21.35 31.07 -28.84
N SER A 25 -22.49 31.61 -29.28
CA SER A 25 -23.64 30.85 -29.80
C SER A 25 -23.41 30.20 -31.16
N ASP A 26 -22.34 30.53 -31.88
CA ASP A 26 -22.31 30.27 -33.33
C ASP A 26 -21.41 29.10 -33.75
N THR A 27 -20.63 28.52 -32.83
CA THR A 27 -19.80 27.33 -33.13
C THR A 27 -20.40 26.02 -32.62
N ALA A 28 -21.37 26.07 -31.70
CA ALA A 28 -22.03 24.88 -31.16
C ALA A 28 -23.06 24.26 -32.13
N HIS A 29 -23.62 25.06 -33.06
CA HIS A 29 -24.60 24.56 -34.05
C HIS A 29 -23.96 23.69 -35.15
N ALA A 30 -22.70 23.95 -35.51
CA ALA A 30 -22.01 23.21 -36.56
C ALA A 30 -21.51 21.82 -36.13
N ALA A 31 -21.32 21.61 -34.82
CA ALA A 31 -20.81 20.34 -34.27
C ALA A 31 -21.92 19.33 -33.92
N ALA A 32 -23.19 19.75 -33.91
CA ALA A 32 -24.32 18.90 -33.51
C ALA A 32 -25.05 18.23 -34.70
N THR A 33 -24.74 18.61 -35.95
CA THR A 33 -25.41 18.10 -37.15
C THR A 33 -24.71 16.94 -37.84
N GLU A 34 -23.53 16.53 -37.39
CA GLU A 34 -22.94 15.23 -37.76
C GLU A 34 -23.15 14.27 -36.59
N THR A 35 -23.90 13.19 -36.83
CA THR A 35 -24.15 12.03 -35.94
C THR A 35 -25.48 11.93 -35.18
N VAL A 36 -26.64 12.08 -35.84
CA VAL A 36 -27.86 11.35 -35.41
C VAL A 36 -28.76 11.01 -36.60
N GLU A 37 -28.78 9.74 -37.03
CA GLU A 37 -29.93 9.17 -37.75
C GLU A 37 -30.95 8.67 -36.71
N SER A 38 -32.00 9.46 -36.46
CA SER A 38 -33.36 9.08 -36.01
C SER A 38 -34.01 10.16 -35.12
N GLU A 39 -35.18 10.64 -35.55
CA GLU A 39 -35.94 11.75 -34.93
C GLU A 39 -36.59 11.43 -33.57
N SER A 40 -36.54 10.19 -33.08
CA SER A 40 -37.24 9.80 -31.84
C SER A 40 -36.44 10.04 -30.55
N ALA A 41 -35.16 10.45 -30.64
CA ALA A 41 -34.29 10.69 -29.49
C ALA A 41 -34.25 12.16 -29.00
N LEU A 42 -34.82 13.10 -29.76
CA LEU A 42 -34.75 14.55 -29.50
C LEU A 42 -35.66 15.03 -28.35
N ASP A 43 -36.82 14.40 -28.15
CA ASP A 43 -37.82 14.90 -27.21
C ASP A 43 -37.51 14.53 -25.74
N SER A 44 -36.75 13.45 -25.54
CA SER A 44 -36.29 13.01 -24.21
C SER A 44 -35.00 13.71 -23.76
N THR A 45 -34.15 14.12 -24.70
CA THR A 45 -32.90 14.85 -24.41
C THR A 45 -33.17 16.30 -24.04
N LEU A 46 -34.13 16.98 -24.69
CA LEU A 46 -34.47 18.37 -24.39
C LEU A 46 -35.05 18.54 -22.97
N ASN A 47 -35.91 17.61 -22.53
CA ASN A 47 -36.47 17.60 -21.17
C ASN A 47 -35.43 17.30 -20.09
N LEU A 48 -34.45 16.44 -20.40
CA LEU A 48 -33.31 16.18 -19.51
C LEU A 48 -32.40 17.41 -19.40
N PHE A 49 -32.20 18.12 -20.53
CA PHE A 49 -31.42 19.35 -20.63
C PHE A 49 -32.01 20.48 -19.78
N LEU A 50 -33.34 20.66 -19.81
CA LEU A 50 -34.03 21.67 -19.01
C LEU A 50 -33.96 21.35 -17.50
N LYS A 51 -34.05 20.07 -17.10
CA LYS A 51 -33.87 19.64 -15.70
C LYS A 51 -32.44 19.83 -15.19
N MET A 52 -31.43 19.59 -16.03
CA MET A 52 -30.02 19.80 -15.66
C MET A 52 -29.68 21.28 -15.51
N ARG A 53 -30.35 22.16 -16.26
CA ARG A 53 -30.21 23.62 -16.15
C ARG A 53 -30.77 24.19 -14.84
N GLU A 54 -31.84 23.63 -14.28
CA GLU A 54 -32.37 24.00 -12.95
C GLU A 54 -31.48 23.50 -11.79
N MET A 55 -30.82 22.35 -11.96
CA MET A 55 -29.90 21.82 -10.94
C MET A 55 -28.55 22.56 -10.92
N ALA A 56 -28.06 23.04 -12.06
CA ALA A 56 -26.76 23.72 -12.14
C ALA A 56 -26.75 25.12 -11.50
N THR A 57 -27.90 25.79 -11.39
CA THR A 57 -28.01 27.14 -10.80
C THR A 57 -28.07 27.13 -9.26
N THR A 58 -28.22 25.97 -8.62
CA THR A 58 -28.46 25.88 -7.17
C THR A 58 -27.27 25.39 -6.33
N THR A 59 -26.17 24.88 -6.92
CA THR A 59 -25.09 24.21 -6.14
C THR A 59 -23.65 24.61 -6.42
N LEU A 60 -23.37 25.68 -7.17
CA LEU A 60 -21.99 26.12 -7.42
C LEU A 60 -21.74 27.54 -6.89
N SER A 61 -21.53 27.67 -5.58
CA SER A 61 -20.81 28.82 -5.02
C SER A 61 -19.32 28.50 -4.94
N ALA A 62 -18.63 28.52 -6.09
CA ALA A 62 -17.17 28.63 -6.10
C ALA A 62 -16.80 30.12 -6.04
N PRO A 63 -15.83 30.56 -5.20
CA PRO A 63 -15.43 31.96 -5.17
C PRO A 63 -14.85 32.37 -6.53
N ALA A 64 -15.37 33.47 -7.08
CA ALA A 64 -14.90 34.05 -8.33
C ALA A 64 -13.45 34.51 -8.18
N GLY A 65 -12.49 33.80 -8.79
CA GLY A 65 -11.09 34.23 -8.82
C GLY A 65 -10.04 33.18 -9.21
N THR A 66 -10.37 31.89 -9.26
CA THR A 66 -9.35 30.82 -9.27
C THR A 66 -8.60 30.61 -10.59
N CYS A 67 -9.07 31.11 -11.74
CA CYS A 67 -8.30 31.12 -12.99
C CYS A 67 -8.45 32.52 -13.66
N GLN A 68 -7.90 33.58 -13.05
CA GLN A 68 -7.91 34.95 -13.61
C GLN A 68 -6.62 35.36 -14.36
N ASN A 69 -5.69 34.43 -14.61
CA ASN A 69 -4.54 34.69 -15.47
C ASN A 69 -4.52 33.72 -16.67
N LEU A 70 -4.88 34.22 -17.85
CA LEU A 70 -4.93 33.51 -19.14
C LEU A 70 -3.56 33.05 -19.68
N GLN A 71 -2.52 32.99 -18.84
CA GLN A 71 -1.16 32.62 -19.25
C GLN A 71 -0.73 31.20 -18.84
N GLU A 72 -1.51 30.47 -18.04
CA GLU A 72 -1.18 29.07 -17.76
C GLU A 72 -1.84 28.11 -18.77
N PRO A 73 -1.07 27.17 -19.38
CA PRO A 73 -1.64 26.20 -20.31
C PRO A 73 -2.67 25.30 -19.61
N TRP A 74 -3.81 25.08 -20.28
CA TRP A 74 -5.00 24.33 -19.82
C TRP A 74 -4.74 23.02 -19.04
N PRO A 75 -3.71 22.20 -19.37
CA PRO A 75 -3.34 21.03 -18.57
C PRO A 75 -2.99 21.34 -17.09
N LYS A 76 -2.56 22.57 -16.76
CA LYS A 76 -2.29 23.01 -15.39
C LYS A 76 -3.54 23.43 -14.60
N CYS A 77 -4.49 24.17 -15.20
CA CYS A 77 -5.78 24.51 -14.55
C CYS A 77 -6.64 23.23 -14.40
N LEU A 78 -6.57 22.26 -15.34
CA LEU A 78 -7.21 20.94 -15.19
C LEU A 78 -6.66 20.08 -14.04
N ARG A 79 -5.34 20.07 -13.78
CA ARG A 79 -4.77 19.41 -12.59
C ARG A 79 -5.24 20.02 -11.27
N LYS A 80 -5.65 21.29 -11.28
CA LYS A 80 -6.26 21.93 -10.09
C LYS A 80 -7.73 21.54 -9.91
N LEU A 81 -8.39 21.10 -10.98
CA LEU A 81 -9.82 20.74 -11.04
C LEU A 81 -10.09 19.23 -11.08
N THR A 82 -9.06 18.36 -10.98
CA THR A 82 -9.28 16.92 -10.84
C THR A 82 -9.90 16.57 -9.48
N PRO A 83 -10.76 15.53 -9.38
CA PRO A 83 -11.37 15.07 -8.12
C PRO A 83 -10.39 14.71 -7.00
N GLN A 84 -9.09 14.67 -7.28
CA GLN A 84 -8.02 14.39 -6.32
C GLN A 84 -7.80 15.52 -5.30
N ASN A 85 -8.27 16.75 -5.57
CA ASN A 85 -8.16 17.87 -4.62
C ASN A 85 -9.40 18.07 -3.74
N PHE A 86 -10.47 17.29 -3.94
CA PHE A 86 -11.66 17.38 -3.10
C PHE A 86 -11.51 16.42 -1.93
N ILE A 87 -11.09 16.90 -0.76
CA ILE A 87 -11.11 16.09 0.47
C ILE A 87 -12.56 16.00 0.96
N HIS A 88 -13.04 14.78 1.24
CA HIS A 88 -14.37 14.55 1.78
C HIS A 88 -14.57 15.42 3.04
N PRO A 89 -15.71 16.11 3.21
CA PRO A 89 -15.89 17.10 4.28
C PRO A 89 -15.63 16.58 5.70
N GLU A 90 -15.80 15.27 5.92
CA GLU A 90 -15.57 14.63 7.21
C GLU A 90 -14.11 14.27 7.48
N THR A 91 -13.28 14.13 6.45
CA THR A 91 -11.89 13.67 6.58
C THR A 91 -11.05 14.54 7.51
N PRO A 92 -11.11 15.89 7.47
CA PRO A 92 -10.37 16.72 8.43
C PRO A 92 -10.76 16.45 9.89
N ALA A 93 -12.05 16.22 10.17
CA ALA A 93 -12.53 15.91 11.51
C ALA A 93 -12.09 14.50 11.96
N ILE A 94 -12.07 13.55 11.03
CA ILE A 94 -11.55 12.20 11.25
C ILE A 94 -10.06 12.26 11.64
N LEU A 95 -9.22 12.92 10.83
CA LEU A 95 -7.78 13.04 11.07
C LEU A 95 -7.47 13.80 12.36
N SER A 96 -8.23 14.85 12.68
CA SER A 96 -8.09 15.58 13.96
C SER A 96 -8.35 14.69 15.17
N ARG A 97 -9.39 13.83 15.13
CA ARG A 97 -9.66 12.87 16.20
C ARG A 97 -8.59 11.79 16.28
N ALA A 98 -8.15 11.29 15.13
CA ALA A 98 -7.10 10.28 15.04
C ALA A 98 -5.77 10.78 15.63
N ALA A 99 -5.35 12.01 15.30
CA ALA A 99 -4.16 12.64 15.85
C ALA A 99 -4.16 12.66 17.39
N LYS A 100 -5.29 13.01 18.02
CA LYS A 100 -5.43 12.97 19.50
C LYS A 100 -5.28 11.57 20.07
N ARG A 101 -5.80 10.54 19.38
CA ARG A 101 -5.62 9.14 19.79
C ARG A 101 -4.16 8.71 19.65
N VAL A 102 -3.50 9.12 18.56
CA VAL A 102 -2.06 8.88 18.34
C VAL A 102 -1.23 9.51 19.46
N GLU A 103 -1.44 10.77 19.82
CA GLU A 103 -0.72 11.42 20.93
C GLU A 103 -0.91 10.68 22.27
N THR A 104 -2.14 10.26 22.55
CA THR A 104 -2.44 9.48 23.76
C THR A 104 -1.70 8.13 23.74
N ARG A 105 -1.68 7.46 22.58
CA ARG A 105 -0.98 6.19 22.39
C ARG A 105 0.54 6.35 22.46
N MET A 106 1.10 7.46 21.98
CA MET A 106 2.53 7.78 22.08
C MET A 106 2.95 7.81 23.55
N ARG A 107 2.27 8.62 24.37
CA ARG A 107 2.54 8.71 25.82
C ARG A 107 2.41 7.36 26.53
N ALA A 108 1.39 6.58 26.17
CA ALA A 108 1.19 5.24 26.73
C ALA A 108 2.30 4.27 26.30
N SER A 109 2.78 4.37 25.06
CA SER A 109 3.86 3.55 24.53
C SER A 109 5.21 3.88 25.18
N GLU A 110 5.53 5.17 25.32
CA GLU A 110 6.71 5.65 26.04
C GLU A 110 6.73 5.12 27.47
N LYS A 111 5.62 5.28 28.19
CA LYS A 111 5.48 4.77 29.57
C LYS A 111 5.69 3.26 29.65
N ARG A 112 5.08 2.49 28.73
CA ARG A 112 5.18 1.02 28.69
C ARG A 112 6.62 0.56 28.44
N GLN A 113 7.34 1.29 27.60
CA GLN A 113 8.71 0.99 27.19
C GLN A 113 9.76 1.67 28.07
N HIS A 114 9.36 2.41 29.10
CA HIS A 114 10.24 3.19 29.96
C HIS A 114 11.12 4.19 29.17
N LEU A 115 10.57 4.74 28.09
CA LEU A 115 11.23 5.76 27.27
C LEU A 115 10.99 7.16 27.87
N PRO A 116 11.94 8.10 27.70
CA PRO A 116 11.72 9.50 28.08
C PRO A 116 10.46 10.09 27.41
N PRO A 117 9.67 10.93 28.10
CA PRO A 117 8.54 11.61 27.48
C PRO A 117 8.94 12.44 26.26
N GLY A 118 8.16 12.35 25.18
CA GLY A 118 8.44 13.07 23.93
C GLY A 118 9.49 12.40 23.03
N THR A 119 9.79 11.12 23.30
CA THR A 119 10.59 10.25 22.42
C THR A 119 9.89 10.05 21.08
N PHE A 120 8.56 9.88 21.09
CA PHE A 120 7.76 9.82 19.87
C PHE A 120 7.18 11.19 19.52
N GLN A 121 7.30 11.57 18.25
CA GLN A 121 6.80 12.85 17.73
C GLN A 121 5.94 12.61 16.49
N ILE A 122 4.84 13.36 16.38
CA ILE A 122 4.06 13.40 15.14
C ILE A 122 4.93 14.03 14.05
N GLY A 123 4.97 13.38 12.88
CA GLY A 123 5.82 13.78 11.77
C GLY A 123 7.25 13.22 11.83
N ALA A 124 7.63 12.48 12.89
CA ALA A 124 8.89 11.74 12.88
C ALA A 124 8.91 10.75 11.70
N PRO A 125 10.08 10.48 11.09
CA PRO A 125 10.20 9.46 10.05
C PRO A 125 9.59 8.12 10.49
N LEU A 126 8.70 7.60 9.65
CA LEU A 126 7.86 6.43 9.91
C LEU A 126 8.38 5.22 9.13
N TYR A 127 8.48 4.09 9.82
CA TYR A 127 8.76 2.79 9.21
C TYR A 127 7.60 1.83 9.50
N ILE A 128 7.07 1.20 8.46
CA ILE A 128 6.00 0.23 8.57
C ILE A 128 6.56 -1.16 8.29
N ARG A 129 6.26 -2.10 9.18
CA ARG A 129 6.60 -3.51 9.00
C ARG A 129 5.37 -4.38 9.17
N THR A 130 5.03 -5.15 8.14
CA THR A 130 3.88 -6.05 8.17
C THR A 130 4.31 -7.51 8.21
N PHE A 131 3.48 -8.32 8.85
CA PHE A 131 3.58 -9.77 8.90
C PHE A 131 2.24 -10.33 8.46
N LYS A 132 2.23 -11.16 7.42
CA LYS A 132 1.01 -11.85 6.99
C LYS A 132 0.47 -12.76 8.09
N HIS A 133 1.37 -13.41 8.83
CA HIS A 133 1.00 -14.30 9.93
C HIS A 133 1.81 -14.00 11.19
N ASP A 134 1.10 -13.72 12.28
CA ASP A 134 1.73 -13.43 13.58
C ASP A 134 2.11 -14.71 14.33
N THR A 135 1.42 -15.84 14.08
CA THR A 135 1.79 -17.14 14.65
C THR A 135 2.05 -18.19 13.57
N LEU A 136 3.18 -18.87 13.68
CA LEU A 136 3.56 -19.97 12.81
C LEU A 136 2.83 -21.28 13.12
N SER A 137 2.19 -21.38 14.29
CA SER A 137 1.50 -22.61 14.74
C SER A 137 0.53 -23.16 13.70
N LYS A 138 -0.15 -22.29 12.95
CA LYS A 138 -1.09 -22.64 11.87
C LYS A 138 -0.42 -23.36 10.68
N PHE A 139 0.89 -23.19 10.48
CA PHE A 139 1.67 -23.79 9.39
C PHE A 139 2.55 -24.95 9.85
N VAL A 140 3.04 -24.89 11.09
CA VAL A 140 4.04 -25.82 11.65
C VAL A 140 3.40 -27.10 12.20
N THR A 141 2.12 -27.09 12.54
CA THR A 141 1.39 -28.33 12.85
C THR A 141 0.93 -29.00 11.57
N GLY A 142 1.85 -29.72 10.93
CA GLY A 142 1.55 -30.52 9.74
C GLY A 142 0.44 -31.56 10.02
N PRO A 143 -0.56 -31.69 9.15
CA PRO A 143 -1.56 -32.74 9.27
C PRO A 143 -0.93 -34.10 8.95
N ARG A 144 -1.10 -35.09 9.84
CA ARG A 144 -0.51 -36.44 9.68
C ARG A 144 -1.11 -37.24 8.51
N THR A 145 -2.19 -36.76 7.89
CA THR A 145 -2.93 -37.48 6.83
C THR A 145 -3.30 -36.57 5.67
N GLN A 146 -3.48 -37.15 4.47
CA GLN A 146 -3.85 -36.45 3.24
C GLN A 146 -5.20 -35.72 3.35
N GLN A 147 -6.14 -36.23 4.14
CA GLN A 147 -7.45 -35.63 4.38
C GLN A 147 -7.36 -34.44 5.34
N ALA A 148 -6.50 -34.52 6.35
CA ALA A 148 -6.19 -33.40 7.22
C ALA A 148 -5.38 -32.32 6.47
N LYS A 149 -4.57 -32.72 5.48
CA LYS A 149 -3.92 -31.81 4.52
C LYS A 149 -4.94 -31.03 3.70
N ALA A 150 -5.92 -31.71 3.09
CA ALA A 150 -6.99 -31.04 2.33
C ALA A 150 -7.85 -30.10 3.19
N ARG A 151 -8.12 -30.45 4.46
CA ARG A 151 -8.84 -29.59 5.41
C ARG A 151 -8.03 -28.37 5.86
N LEU A 152 -6.74 -28.54 6.14
CA LEU A 152 -5.84 -27.43 6.46
C LEU A 152 -5.79 -26.43 5.29
N LEU A 153 -5.70 -26.94 4.06
CA LEU A 153 -5.66 -26.11 2.86
C LEU A 153 -6.96 -25.32 2.64
N HIS A 154 -8.12 -25.92 2.89
CA HIS A 154 -9.42 -25.23 2.84
C HIS A 154 -9.57 -24.20 3.98
N GLN A 155 -9.08 -24.49 5.18
CA GLN A 155 -9.07 -23.53 6.31
C GLN A 155 -8.10 -22.36 6.10
N LEU A 156 -6.97 -22.59 5.42
CA LEU A 156 -6.03 -21.54 5.03
C LEU A 156 -6.60 -20.60 3.94
N ASP A 157 -7.62 -21.04 3.20
CA ASP A 157 -8.26 -20.26 2.12
C ASP A 157 -9.47 -19.45 2.62
N GLU A 158 -10.21 -19.97 3.62
CA GLU A 158 -11.42 -19.33 4.16
C GLU A 158 -11.21 -18.51 5.46
N GLU A 159 -10.14 -18.74 6.22
CA GLU A 159 -10.05 -18.28 7.63
C GLU A 159 -8.66 -17.72 8.03
N LEU A 160 -8.07 -16.84 7.22
CA LEU A 160 -6.89 -16.08 7.65
C LEU A 160 -7.28 -14.87 8.50
N ASP A 161 -7.69 -15.17 9.74
CA ASP A 161 -7.67 -14.23 10.85
C ASP A 161 -6.28 -13.59 10.94
N GLY A 162 -6.32 -12.26 11.01
CA GLY A 162 -5.32 -11.29 10.60
C GLY A 162 -3.84 -11.42 10.96
N GLY A 163 -3.02 -10.69 10.19
CA GLY A 163 -1.60 -10.47 10.43
C GLY A 163 -1.30 -9.39 11.46
N ALA A 164 -0.05 -8.93 11.51
CA ALA A 164 0.37 -7.86 12.40
C ALA A 164 1.10 -6.75 11.63
N MET A 165 0.80 -5.49 11.95
CA MET A 165 1.46 -4.31 11.41
C MET A 165 2.14 -3.57 12.54
N GLU A 166 3.47 -3.55 12.50
CA GLU A 166 4.27 -2.74 13.39
C GLU A 166 4.52 -1.37 12.78
N ILE A 167 4.29 -0.36 13.61
CA ILE A 167 4.56 1.04 13.32
C ILE A 167 5.76 1.43 14.19
N TRP A 168 6.83 1.83 13.52
CA TRP A 168 8.09 2.25 14.13
C TRP A 168 8.34 3.72 13.82
N LEU A 169 8.74 4.49 14.81
CA LEU A 169 9.03 5.91 14.65
C LEU A 169 10.49 6.19 14.97
N GLN A 170 11.14 6.98 14.13
CA GLN A 170 12.49 7.44 14.40
C GLN A 170 12.48 8.38 15.62
N THR A 171 13.33 8.07 16.58
CA THR A 171 13.56 8.89 17.77
C THR A 171 14.64 9.93 17.51
N PRO A 172 14.83 10.93 18.39
CA PRO A 172 15.92 11.89 18.26
C PRO A 172 17.33 11.28 18.19
N SER A 173 17.50 10.02 18.59
CA SER A 173 18.76 9.27 18.45
C SER A 173 19.09 8.87 17.00
N GLY A 174 18.14 9.03 16.07
CA GLY A 174 18.22 8.54 14.70
C GLY A 174 17.83 7.06 14.54
N ARG A 175 17.55 6.35 15.64
CA ARG A 175 17.06 4.97 15.63
C ARG A 175 15.55 4.91 15.78
N TYR A 176 14.97 3.86 15.22
CA TYR A 176 13.55 3.58 15.25
C TYR A 176 13.18 2.76 16.49
N GLU A 177 12.19 3.23 17.23
CA GLU A 177 11.58 2.51 18.34
C GLU A 177 10.16 2.09 17.97
N LEU A 178 9.72 0.94 18.50
CA LEU A 178 8.40 0.41 18.20
C LEU A 178 7.35 1.32 18.82
N PHE A 179 6.57 2.02 18.02
CA PHE A 179 5.48 2.83 18.54
C PHE A 179 4.29 1.94 18.93
N HIS A 180 3.85 1.07 18.01
CA HIS A 180 2.71 0.19 18.24
C HIS A 180 2.68 -0.99 17.27
N THR A 181 1.97 -2.06 17.67
CA THR A 181 1.61 -3.17 16.81
C THR A 181 0.09 -3.20 16.66
N TYR A 182 -0.39 -3.01 15.44
CA TYR A 182 -1.79 -3.10 15.06
C TYR A 182 -2.08 -4.50 14.52
N HIS A 183 -3.26 -5.02 14.83
CA HIS A 183 -3.78 -6.21 14.17
C HIS A 183 -4.29 -5.83 12.77
N ILE A 184 -3.84 -6.54 11.74
CA ILE A 184 -4.33 -6.35 10.37
C ILE A 184 -5.61 -7.16 10.26
N CYS A 185 -6.75 -6.54 9.97
CA CYS A 185 -8.03 -7.23 9.99
C CYS A 185 -8.12 -8.35 8.96
N GLN A 186 -7.62 -8.11 7.75
CA GLN A 186 -7.52 -9.13 6.72
C GLN A 186 -6.26 -8.96 5.88
N VAL A 187 -5.56 -10.07 5.70
CA VAL A 187 -4.54 -10.29 4.66
C VAL A 187 -4.93 -11.53 3.89
N ARG A 188 -4.59 -11.60 2.62
CA ARG A 188 -4.94 -12.75 1.78
C ARG A 188 -3.68 -13.52 1.38
N GLY A 189 -3.90 -14.80 1.11
CA GLY A 189 -2.88 -15.69 0.62
C GLY A 189 -2.11 -16.42 1.71
N THR A 190 -1.62 -17.60 1.33
CA THR A 190 -0.62 -18.33 2.10
C THR A 190 0.75 -17.63 2.00
N PRO A 191 1.73 -17.97 2.87
CA PRO A 191 3.10 -17.47 2.75
C PRO A 191 3.69 -17.77 1.38
N ALA A 192 3.79 -16.73 0.55
CA ALA A 192 4.32 -16.74 -0.81
C ALA A 192 4.33 -15.30 -1.36
N PRO A 193 5.30 -14.96 -2.24
CA PRO A 193 5.29 -13.67 -2.92
C PRO A 193 4.10 -13.57 -3.88
N LYS A 194 3.52 -12.37 -3.96
CA LYS A 194 2.58 -11.99 -5.02
C LYS A 194 3.33 -11.98 -6.36
N ARG A 195 2.79 -12.63 -7.38
CA ARG A 195 3.45 -12.78 -8.70
C ARG A 195 2.55 -12.43 -9.87
N ASN A 196 1.23 -12.47 -9.70
CA ASN A 196 0.30 -12.15 -10.76
C ASN A 196 -0.77 -11.16 -10.30
N GLU A 197 -1.32 -10.42 -11.26
CA GLU A 197 -2.62 -9.77 -11.09
C GLU A 197 -3.66 -10.84 -10.69
N ASP A 198 -4.52 -10.49 -9.72
CA ASP A 198 -5.59 -11.36 -9.22
C ASP A 198 -5.19 -12.73 -8.62
N ASP A 199 -3.92 -12.95 -8.27
CA ASP A 199 -3.50 -14.15 -7.51
C ASP A 199 -4.00 -14.20 -6.05
N LEU A 200 -4.72 -13.15 -5.62
CA LEU A 200 -5.24 -12.96 -4.28
C LEU A 200 -4.18 -13.02 -3.17
N LEU A 201 -2.90 -12.83 -3.50
CA LEU A 201 -1.82 -12.81 -2.52
C LEU A 201 -1.53 -11.37 -2.09
N THR A 202 -1.36 -11.16 -0.79
CA THR A 202 -0.67 -9.97 -0.29
C THR A 202 0.82 -10.08 -0.63
N PRO A 203 1.54 -9.01 -1.02
CA PRO A 203 2.95 -9.11 -1.40
C PRO A 203 3.90 -9.35 -0.21
N GLU A 204 5.10 -9.86 -0.49
CA GLU A 204 6.24 -10.01 0.43
C GLU A 204 7.44 -9.31 -0.20
N GLY A 205 8.11 -8.43 0.54
CA GLY A 205 9.18 -7.63 -0.03
C GLY A 205 9.42 -6.29 0.68
N PHE A 206 10.16 -5.44 -0.01
CA PHE A 206 10.55 -4.11 0.46
C PHE A 206 9.95 -3.05 -0.47
N TYR A 207 9.10 -2.19 0.08
CA TYR A 207 8.34 -1.18 -0.66
C TYR A 207 8.52 0.22 -0.07
N GLN A 208 8.04 1.23 -0.78
CA GLN A 208 8.08 2.62 -0.35
C GLN A 208 6.75 3.31 -0.65
N ALA A 209 6.09 3.80 0.39
CA ALA A 209 4.92 4.65 0.25
C ALA A 209 5.36 6.12 0.18
N GLU A 210 4.78 6.88 -0.74
CA GLU A 210 5.12 8.28 -1.01
C GLU A 210 3.90 9.19 -0.85
N ALA A 211 4.11 10.49 -0.60
CA ALA A 211 3.03 11.45 -0.39
C ALA A 211 1.93 11.44 -1.49
N PRO A 212 2.26 11.35 -2.80
CA PRO A 212 1.25 11.30 -3.86
C PRO A 212 0.37 10.04 -3.84
N LEU A 213 0.76 9.01 -3.08
CA LEU A 213 0.05 7.74 -2.94
C LEU A 213 -0.96 7.75 -1.78
N LEU A 214 -1.05 8.84 -1.02
CA LEU A 214 -2.10 9.04 -0.02
C LEU A 214 -3.45 9.28 -0.69
N ASN A 215 -4.49 8.60 -0.20
CA ASN A 215 -5.86 8.74 -0.66
C ASN A 215 -6.82 9.03 0.51
N PRO A 216 -7.08 10.31 0.82
CA PRO A 216 -8.01 10.71 1.88
C PRO A 216 -9.48 10.46 1.54
N ASN A 217 -9.79 10.10 0.28
CA ASN A 217 -11.15 9.89 -0.24
C ASN A 217 -11.37 8.45 -0.69
N SER A 218 -10.67 7.51 -0.05
CA SER A 218 -10.80 6.11 -0.38
C SER A 218 -12.24 5.63 -0.14
N ASN A 219 -12.77 4.85 -1.10
CA ASN A 219 -14.02 4.11 -0.91
C ASN A 219 -13.90 3.04 0.19
N TYR A 220 -12.69 2.78 0.67
CA TYR A 220 -12.38 1.85 1.76
C TYR A 220 -11.98 2.57 3.06
N HIS A 221 -12.47 3.79 3.29
CA HIS A 221 -12.18 4.60 4.49
C HIS A 221 -10.69 4.87 4.72
N LEU A 222 -10.17 5.91 4.05
CA LEU A 222 -8.74 6.26 3.99
C LEU A 222 -7.88 5.13 3.40
N SER A 223 -6.93 5.46 2.54
CA SER A 223 -5.96 4.47 2.09
C SER A 223 -4.67 5.11 1.62
N PHE A 224 -3.62 4.32 1.50
CA PHE A 224 -2.43 4.72 0.75
C PHE A 224 -1.75 3.51 0.12
N ASP A 225 -1.19 3.71 -1.08
CA ASP A 225 -0.48 2.66 -1.80
C ASP A 225 0.85 2.39 -1.13
N VAL A 226 1.23 1.11 -1.01
CA VAL A 226 2.49 0.70 -0.39
C VAL A 226 3.69 0.86 -1.32
N GLY A 227 3.47 1.05 -2.63
CA GLY A 227 4.52 1.11 -3.65
C GLY A 227 4.77 -0.23 -4.34
N TYR A 228 3.75 -1.10 -4.44
CA TYR A 228 3.82 -2.35 -5.20
C TYR A 228 3.34 -2.14 -6.65
N PRO A 229 3.93 -2.82 -7.66
CA PRO A 229 5.10 -3.70 -7.58
C PRO A 229 6.42 -2.93 -7.57
N ASN A 230 7.43 -3.47 -6.89
CA ASN A 230 8.80 -2.99 -7.02
C ASN A 230 9.52 -3.72 -8.18
N GLN A 231 10.77 -3.33 -8.48
CA GLN A 231 11.55 -3.94 -9.57
C GLN A 231 11.80 -5.44 -9.39
N PHE A 232 11.89 -5.95 -8.15
CA PHE A 232 12.01 -7.40 -7.90
C PHE A 232 10.74 -8.13 -8.32
N ASP A 233 9.56 -7.61 -7.96
CA ASP A 233 8.27 -8.20 -8.32
C ASP A 233 8.08 -8.22 -9.85
N LEU A 234 8.44 -7.12 -10.51
CA LEU A 234 8.42 -7.02 -11.98
C LEU A 234 9.33 -8.05 -12.65
N ASN A 235 10.48 -8.37 -12.06
CA ASN A 235 11.42 -9.34 -12.58
C ASN A 235 11.00 -10.80 -12.38
N HIS A 236 10.06 -11.08 -11.46
CA HIS A 236 9.65 -12.43 -11.06
C HIS A 236 8.17 -12.76 -11.34
N ASN A 237 7.43 -11.85 -11.98
CA ASN A 237 6.06 -12.12 -12.41
C ASN A 237 6.00 -13.19 -13.51
N GLU A 238 4.94 -13.99 -13.53
CA GLU A 238 4.88 -15.19 -14.40
C GLU A 238 4.81 -14.85 -15.89
N HIS A 239 4.43 -13.62 -16.23
CA HIS A 239 4.29 -13.20 -17.60
C HIS A 239 5.52 -12.48 -18.17
N ASN A 240 6.54 -12.19 -17.35
CA ASN A 240 7.66 -11.29 -17.69
C ASN A 240 7.16 -9.99 -18.37
N ARG A 241 6.01 -9.47 -17.90
CA ARG A 241 5.32 -8.29 -18.45
C ARG A 241 5.34 -7.17 -17.43
N THR A 242 5.41 -5.93 -17.89
CA THR A 242 5.40 -4.73 -17.05
C THR A 242 4.17 -4.60 -16.15
N ASN A 243 3.02 -5.21 -16.52
CA ASN A 243 1.80 -5.22 -15.70
C ASN A 243 1.46 -6.62 -15.13
N GLY A 244 2.32 -7.62 -15.35
CA GLY A 244 2.00 -9.01 -15.03
C GLY A 244 1.81 -9.27 -13.54
N ALA A 245 2.47 -8.49 -12.68
CA ALA A 245 2.42 -8.63 -11.23
C ALA A 245 1.13 -8.10 -10.58
N GLY A 246 0.29 -7.39 -11.34
CA GLY A 246 -0.75 -6.51 -10.79
C GLY A 246 -0.18 -5.21 -10.22
N ASN A 247 -1.05 -4.42 -9.60
CA ASN A 247 -0.78 -3.11 -9.00
C ASN A 247 -1.70 -2.90 -7.78
N GLU A 248 -1.73 -1.68 -7.23
CA GLU A 248 -2.81 -1.23 -6.34
C GLU A 248 -2.89 -2.01 -5.01
N ILE A 249 -1.74 -2.22 -4.35
CA ILE A 249 -1.71 -2.77 -2.99
C ILE A 249 -1.73 -1.64 -1.98
N TYR A 250 -2.78 -1.60 -1.18
CA TYR A 250 -3.01 -0.52 -0.22
C TYR A 250 -2.89 -0.98 1.23
N ILE A 251 -2.70 -0.02 2.11
CA ILE A 251 -3.15 -0.10 3.51
C ILE A 251 -4.43 0.74 3.59
N HIS A 252 -5.55 0.16 4.02
CA HIS A 252 -6.85 0.83 3.98
C HIS A 252 -7.78 0.41 5.14
N GLY A 253 -8.86 1.16 5.38
CA GLY A 253 -9.95 0.79 6.30
C GLY A 253 -10.89 -0.25 5.72
N ILE A 254 -12.04 -0.50 6.34
CA ILE A 254 -12.96 -1.59 5.96
C ILE A 254 -12.27 -2.97 5.98
N CYS A 255 -12.73 -3.84 6.88
CA CYS A 255 -12.19 -5.20 7.03
C CYS A 255 -12.61 -6.13 5.87
N GLY A 256 -12.00 -5.94 4.69
CA GLY A 256 -12.28 -6.70 3.49
C GLY A 256 -11.26 -6.41 2.40
N SER A 257 -10.54 -7.44 1.92
CA SER A 257 -9.57 -7.30 0.84
C SER A 257 -9.38 -8.55 -0.01
N VAL A 258 -8.87 -8.34 -1.22
CA VAL A 258 -8.42 -9.34 -2.19
C VAL A 258 -6.89 -9.34 -2.36
N GLY A 259 -6.14 -8.68 -1.46
CA GLY A 259 -4.66 -8.67 -1.49
C GLY A 259 -3.99 -7.52 -0.72
N CYS A 260 -4.73 -6.48 -0.35
CA CYS A 260 -4.27 -5.35 0.45
C CYS A 260 -4.13 -5.70 1.94
N PHE A 261 -3.58 -4.76 2.72
CA PHE A 261 -3.59 -4.81 4.18
C PHE A 261 -4.83 -4.07 4.70
N ALA A 262 -5.93 -4.81 4.86
CA ALA A 262 -7.17 -4.24 5.37
C ALA A 262 -7.11 -4.07 6.90
N MET A 263 -7.36 -2.86 7.35
CA MET A 263 -7.46 -2.47 8.75
C MET A 263 -8.93 -2.17 9.09
N THR A 264 -9.23 -2.01 10.38
CA THR A 264 -10.50 -1.38 10.76
C THR A 264 -10.39 0.13 10.67
N ASP A 265 -11.53 0.80 10.50
CA ASP A 265 -11.60 2.27 10.34
C ASP A 265 -10.84 3.04 11.43
N PRO A 266 -10.99 2.72 12.73
CA PRO A 266 -10.24 3.44 13.77
C PRO A 266 -8.73 3.24 13.70
N LEU A 267 -8.26 2.10 13.17
CA LEU A 267 -6.83 1.78 13.08
C LEU A 267 -6.20 2.47 11.86
N ILE A 268 -6.84 2.40 10.69
CA ILE A 268 -6.33 3.12 9.51
C ILE A 268 -6.32 4.62 9.74
N GLU A 269 -7.27 5.17 10.49
CA GLU A 269 -7.25 6.60 10.86
C GLU A 269 -5.96 7.01 11.59
N GLU A 270 -5.52 6.21 12.56
CA GLU A 270 -4.26 6.45 13.28
C GLU A 270 -3.05 6.26 12.36
N ILE A 271 -3.02 5.18 11.57
CA ILE A 271 -1.92 4.85 10.66
C ILE A 271 -1.78 5.90 9.55
N TYR A 272 -2.89 6.30 8.93
CA TYR A 272 -2.93 7.32 7.89
C TYR A 272 -2.49 8.67 8.45
N SER A 273 -2.94 9.04 9.66
CA SER A 273 -2.52 10.31 10.28
C SER A 273 -1.01 10.34 10.58
N LEU A 274 -0.43 9.21 10.98
CA LEU A 274 1.02 9.08 11.12
C LEU A 274 1.73 9.17 9.76
N ALA A 275 1.22 8.45 8.75
CA ALA A 275 1.79 8.45 7.41
C ALA A 275 1.77 9.83 6.76
N ASP A 276 0.63 10.51 6.79
CA ASP A 276 0.46 11.88 6.30
C ASP A 276 1.43 12.85 6.99
N ALA A 277 1.52 12.80 8.33
CA ALA A 277 2.45 13.66 9.06
C ALA A 277 3.93 13.41 8.70
N SER A 278 4.34 12.14 8.55
CA SER A 278 5.71 11.76 8.20
C SER A 278 6.07 12.09 6.74
N LEU A 279 5.13 11.92 5.80
CA LEU A 279 5.33 12.20 4.38
C LEU A 279 5.37 13.70 4.05
N ASN A 280 4.88 14.55 4.96
CA ASN A 280 5.05 16.01 4.88
C ASN A 280 6.46 16.48 5.27
N GLN A 281 7.41 15.57 5.53
CA GLN A 281 8.81 15.88 5.82
C GLN A 281 9.73 15.70 4.60
N ASN A 282 10.92 16.30 4.70
CA ASN A 282 12.04 15.98 3.84
C ASN A 282 13.07 15.12 4.59
N GLU A 283 13.81 14.29 3.87
CA GLU A 283 14.98 13.59 4.38
C GLU A 283 16.28 14.08 3.72
N VAL A 284 17.37 14.00 4.49
CA VAL A 284 18.73 14.31 4.01
C VAL A 284 19.46 12.99 3.78
N LEU A 285 19.89 12.76 2.55
CA LEU A 285 20.66 11.59 2.17
C LEU A 285 22.13 11.72 2.60
N GLN A 286 22.85 10.59 2.54
CA GLN A 286 24.26 10.53 2.95
C GLN A 286 25.18 11.43 2.11
N ASP A 287 24.80 11.71 0.86
CA ASP A 287 25.52 12.62 -0.04
C ASP A 287 25.16 14.10 0.18
N GLY A 288 24.31 14.41 1.16
CA GLY A 288 23.82 15.75 1.48
C GLY A 288 22.61 16.18 0.65
N THR A 289 22.13 15.36 -0.28
CA THR A 289 20.94 15.67 -1.07
C THR A 289 19.68 15.64 -0.21
N VAL A 290 18.82 16.64 -0.36
CA VAL A 290 17.51 16.69 0.30
C VAL A 290 16.44 16.22 -0.66
N ARG A 291 15.56 15.33 -0.21
CA ARG A 291 14.40 14.87 -0.99
C ARG A 291 13.16 14.70 -0.10
N PRO A 292 11.95 14.65 -0.68
CA PRO A 292 10.76 14.27 0.06
C PRO A 292 10.95 12.91 0.73
N TYR A 293 10.47 12.76 1.96
CA TYR A 293 10.52 11.49 2.66
C TYR A 293 9.61 10.46 1.99
N SER A 294 10.07 9.20 1.92
CA SER A 294 9.23 8.04 1.62
C SER A 294 9.22 7.08 2.80
N ILE A 295 8.06 6.52 3.12
CA ILE A 295 7.90 5.55 4.21
C ILE A 295 8.37 4.19 3.71
N PRO A 296 9.40 3.57 4.30
CA PRO A 296 9.71 2.18 3.99
C PRO A 296 8.59 1.28 4.54
N VAL A 297 8.02 0.45 3.68
CA VAL A 297 6.98 -0.53 4.02
C VAL A 297 7.55 -1.92 3.73
N HIS A 298 7.93 -2.65 4.77
CA HIS A 298 8.51 -3.98 4.61
C HIS A 298 7.47 -5.05 4.97
N SER A 299 7.16 -5.92 4.02
CA SER A 299 6.18 -6.99 4.19
C SER A 299 6.86 -8.34 4.27
N PHE A 300 6.61 -9.07 5.35
CA PHE A 300 7.18 -10.39 5.59
C PHE A 300 6.08 -11.45 5.75
N PRO A 301 6.34 -12.72 5.39
CA PRO A 301 5.39 -13.80 5.63
C PRO A 301 5.08 -13.96 7.13
N PHE A 302 6.11 -13.82 7.96
CA PHE A 302 6.05 -13.92 9.42
C PHE A 302 7.27 -13.21 10.03
N ARG A 303 7.38 -13.17 11.35
CA ARG A 303 8.58 -12.65 12.05
C ARG A 303 9.79 -13.53 11.70
N MET A 304 10.71 -13.04 10.87
CA MET A 304 11.80 -13.82 10.27
C MET A 304 12.97 -14.15 11.24
N THR A 305 12.67 -14.59 12.47
CA THR A 305 13.68 -15.06 13.44
C THR A 305 14.30 -16.37 12.96
N ARG A 306 15.50 -16.72 13.47
CA ARG A 306 16.14 -18.01 13.12
C ARG A 306 15.25 -19.20 13.46
N ASP A 307 14.59 -19.18 14.62
CA ASP A 307 13.72 -20.27 15.07
C ASP A 307 12.47 -20.38 14.19
N ASN A 308 11.92 -19.26 13.74
CA ASN A 308 10.77 -19.24 12.84
C ASN A 308 11.13 -19.73 11.44
N MET A 309 12.30 -19.32 10.92
CA MET A 309 12.83 -19.81 9.66
C MET A 309 13.18 -21.30 9.70
N ALA A 310 13.66 -21.80 10.84
CA ALA A 310 13.94 -23.23 11.04
C ALA A 310 12.66 -24.07 11.18
N GLN A 311 11.60 -23.52 11.78
CA GLN A 311 10.29 -24.19 11.85
C GLN A 311 9.59 -24.26 10.50
N PHE A 312 9.79 -23.26 9.64
CA PHE A 312 9.31 -23.25 8.26
C PHE A 312 10.31 -23.93 7.31
N ASP A 313 10.74 -25.13 7.70
CA ASP A 313 11.79 -25.89 7.02
C ASP A 313 11.45 -26.32 5.58
N SER A 314 12.40 -27.01 4.96
CA SER A 314 12.31 -27.55 3.60
C SER A 314 11.05 -28.41 3.36
N ALA A 315 10.50 -29.08 4.38
CA ALA A 315 9.34 -29.95 4.22
C ALA A 315 8.04 -29.13 4.14
N SER A 316 7.91 -28.07 4.94
CA SER A 316 6.79 -27.12 4.86
C SER A 316 6.85 -26.32 3.55
N MET A 317 8.07 -25.91 3.16
CA MET A 317 8.33 -25.21 1.90
C MET A 317 8.02 -26.06 0.68
N ALA A 318 8.39 -27.35 0.67
CA ALA A 318 8.07 -28.27 -0.43
C ALA A 318 6.57 -28.54 -0.56
N VAL A 319 5.81 -28.50 0.54
CA VAL A 319 4.34 -28.61 0.50
C VAL A 319 3.72 -27.36 -0.12
N MET A 320 4.23 -26.18 0.23
CA MET A 320 3.80 -24.91 -0.38
C MET A 320 4.18 -24.84 -1.85
N GLU A 321 5.44 -25.13 -2.18
CA GLU A 321 5.94 -25.15 -3.55
C GLU A 321 5.12 -26.11 -4.43
N LYS A 322 4.78 -27.32 -3.94
CA LYS A 322 3.93 -28.27 -4.68
C LYS A 322 2.50 -27.76 -4.89
N HIS A 323 1.97 -26.91 -4.00
CA HIS A 323 0.69 -26.23 -4.20
C HIS A 323 0.79 -25.14 -5.28
N PHE A 324 1.90 -24.42 -5.33
CA PHE A 324 2.15 -23.40 -6.34
C PHE A 324 2.57 -23.98 -7.70
N GLN A 325 3.19 -25.17 -7.75
CA GLN A 325 3.61 -25.86 -8.99
C GLN A 325 2.46 -26.26 -9.93
N GLY A 326 1.19 -26.11 -9.51
CA GLY A 326 0.04 -26.17 -10.41
C GLY A 326 -0.09 -24.94 -11.33
N ALA A 327 0.53 -23.81 -10.96
CA ALA A 327 0.81 -22.68 -11.82
C ALA A 327 2.20 -22.89 -12.46
N ALA A 328 2.26 -22.88 -13.78
CA ALA A 328 3.38 -23.27 -14.61
C ALA A 328 4.78 -22.81 -14.10
N GLY A 329 5.61 -23.76 -13.66
CA GLY A 329 7.06 -23.60 -13.50
C GLY A 329 7.50 -22.45 -12.58
N SER A 330 7.64 -22.71 -11.28
CA SER A 330 8.16 -21.71 -10.34
C SER A 330 9.54 -21.22 -10.79
N ILE A 331 9.60 -19.97 -11.24
CA ILE A 331 10.81 -19.26 -11.64
C ILE A 331 11.63 -18.84 -10.41
N LEU A 332 10.98 -18.68 -9.25
CA LEU A 332 11.58 -18.18 -8.03
C LEU A 332 11.89 -19.32 -7.05
N ASP A 333 13.14 -19.40 -6.62
CA ASP A 333 13.58 -20.25 -5.51
C ASP A 333 13.09 -19.63 -4.19
N LEU A 334 11.97 -20.16 -3.66
CA LEU A 334 11.30 -19.63 -2.48
C LEU A 334 12.20 -19.67 -1.22
N PRO A 335 12.95 -20.77 -0.93
CA PRO A 335 13.97 -20.75 0.12
C PRO A 335 15.01 -19.64 -0.03
N ALA A 336 15.56 -19.45 -1.22
CA ALA A 336 16.56 -18.40 -1.45
C ALA A 336 15.97 -16.99 -1.30
N PHE A 337 14.74 -16.78 -1.80
CA PHE A 337 13.99 -15.54 -1.65
C PHE A 337 13.76 -15.19 -0.18
N TRP A 338 13.28 -16.13 0.63
CA TRP A 338 13.03 -15.88 2.04
C TRP A 338 14.30 -15.67 2.85
N GLU A 339 15.40 -16.36 2.51
CA GLU A 339 16.70 -16.06 3.13
C GLU A 339 17.16 -14.63 2.80
N ASN A 340 16.88 -14.14 1.59
CA ASN A 340 17.15 -12.77 1.20
C ASN A 340 16.24 -11.74 1.91
N LEU A 341 14.94 -12.05 2.11
CA LEU A 341 14.06 -11.25 2.98
C LEU A 341 14.56 -11.23 4.43
N ARG A 342 15.00 -12.38 4.96
CA ARG A 342 15.54 -12.54 6.32
C ARG A 342 16.76 -11.65 6.53
N GLU A 343 17.59 -11.49 5.51
CA GLU A 343 18.75 -10.62 5.56
C GLU A 343 18.35 -9.17 5.86
N GLY A 344 17.40 -8.61 5.10
CA GLY A 344 16.87 -7.26 5.32
C GLY A 344 16.16 -7.11 6.67
N TYR A 345 15.40 -8.13 7.06
CA TYR A 345 14.79 -8.20 8.40
C TYR A 345 15.85 -8.10 9.51
N GLN A 346 16.91 -8.90 9.43
CA GLN A 346 17.98 -8.94 10.44
C GLN A 346 18.76 -7.63 10.51
N ARG A 347 18.99 -6.97 9.37
CA ARG A 347 19.67 -5.66 9.33
C ARG A 347 18.92 -4.61 10.14
N PHE A 348 17.59 -4.55 10.00
CA PHE A 348 16.78 -3.69 10.86
C PHE A 348 16.87 -4.11 12.32
N GLU A 349 16.79 -5.40 12.64
CA GLU A 349 16.87 -5.86 14.03
C GLU A 349 18.19 -5.50 14.72
N ASP A 350 19.30 -5.53 13.98
CA ASP A 350 20.64 -5.21 14.50
C ASP A 350 20.88 -3.71 14.67
N ALA A 351 20.39 -2.89 13.73
CA ALA A 351 20.68 -1.46 13.67
C ALA A 351 19.56 -0.57 14.24
N LYS A 352 18.31 -1.06 14.23
CA LYS A 352 17.08 -0.29 14.43
C LYS A 352 16.98 0.91 13.49
N ILE A 353 17.41 0.70 12.25
CA ILE A 353 17.32 1.64 11.13
C ILE A 353 16.89 0.82 9.91
N PRO A 354 15.82 1.20 9.18
CA PRO A 354 15.40 0.49 7.98
C PRO A 354 16.56 0.40 6.98
N PRO A 355 16.90 -0.80 6.48
CA PRO A 355 17.98 -0.94 5.51
C PRO A 355 17.64 -0.23 4.20
N LYS A 356 18.65 0.32 3.53
CA LYS A 356 18.53 0.82 2.16
C LYS A 356 18.52 -0.36 1.20
N VAL A 357 17.39 -0.54 0.53
CA VAL A 357 17.17 -1.68 -0.37
C VAL A 357 17.31 -1.26 -1.83
N SER A 358 18.05 -2.02 -2.60
CA SER A 358 18.09 -1.95 -4.06
C SER A 358 17.91 -3.34 -4.66
N ILE A 359 17.72 -3.43 -5.97
CA ILE A 359 17.73 -4.71 -6.68
C ILE A 359 19.10 -4.92 -7.33
N SER A 360 19.68 -6.10 -7.13
CA SER A 360 20.90 -6.55 -7.81
C SER A 360 20.58 -7.66 -8.80
N GLY A 361 21.33 -7.74 -9.90
CA GLY A 361 21.06 -8.67 -10.99
C GLY A 361 19.93 -8.20 -11.91
N SER A 362 19.51 -9.06 -12.83
CA SER A 362 18.44 -8.76 -13.78
C SER A 362 17.56 -9.99 -14.06
N GLY A 363 16.30 -9.73 -14.42
CA GLY A 363 15.29 -10.76 -14.65
C GLY A 363 15.17 -11.72 -13.45
N VAL A 364 14.97 -12.99 -13.76
CA VAL A 364 14.71 -14.07 -12.79
C VAL A 364 15.87 -14.38 -11.83
N SER A 365 17.06 -13.82 -12.10
CA SER A 365 18.24 -13.96 -11.22
C SER A 365 18.37 -12.82 -10.21
N SER A 366 17.46 -11.83 -10.28
CA SER A 366 17.55 -10.65 -9.45
C SER A 366 17.22 -10.94 -7.99
N LYS A 367 17.78 -10.14 -7.08
CA LYS A 367 17.55 -10.26 -5.63
C LYS A 367 17.67 -8.91 -4.95
N TYR A 368 17.12 -8.79 -3.75
CA TYR A 368 17.36 -7.62 -2.91
C TYR A 368 18.83 -7.54 -2.50
N ALA A 369 19.38 -6.34 -2.60
CA ALA A 369 20.69 -5.96 -2.10
C ALA A 369 20.52 -4.83 -1.08
N PHE A 370 21.38 -4.84 -0.07
CA PHE A 370 21.29 -3.94 1.07
C PHE A 370 22.56 -3.10 1.14
N ASN A 371 22.47 -1.85 0.67
CA ASN A 371 23.61 -0.95 0.45
C ASN A 371 23.68 0.14 1.52
N ASP A 372 23.43 -0.25 2.77
CA ASP A 372 23.35 0.67 3.92
C ASP A 372 24.70 0.85 4.65
N GLY A 373 25.73 0.06 4.28
CA GLY A 373 26.99 0.00 5.02
C GLY A 373 26.86 -0.60 6.43
N LEU A 374 25.65 -1.05 6.80
CA LEU A 374 25.35 -1.69 8.07
C LEU A 374 25.75 -3.16 7.93
N GLN A 375 26.69 -3.61 8.76
CA GLN A 375 27.09 -5.02 8.77
C GLN A 375 26.15 -5.80 9.68
N ILE A 376 25.65 -6.95 9.20
CA ILE A 376 24.94 -7.91 10.06
C ILE A 376 25.90 -8.29 11.17
N ARG A 377 25.51 -8.05 12.43
CA ARG A 377 26.33 -8.46 13.56
C ARG A 377 26.31 -9.98 13.60
N LYS A 378 27.39 -10.61 13.11
CA LYS A 378 27.62 -12.04 13.34
C LYS A 378 27.76 -12.25 14.85
N ARG A 379 26.64 -12.49 15.55
CA ARG A 379 26.66 -12.97 16.92
C ARG A 379 27.41 -14.30 16.89
N ARG A 380 28.65 -14.31 17.39
CA ARG A 380 29.39 -15.53 17.67
C ARG A 380 28.53 -16.33 18.65
N CYS A 381 28.09 -17.53 18.26
CA CYS A 381 27.56 -18.46 19.25
C CYS A 381 28.64 -18.64 20.33
N PRO A 382 28.31 -18.56 21.63
CA PRO A 382 29.24 -18.98 22.66
C PRO A 382 29.65 -20.42 22.35
N ASN A 383 30.96 -20.69 22.26
CA ASN A 383 31.47 -22.04 22.08
C ASN A 383 30.95 -22.91 23.24
N LEU A 384 30.06 -23.86 22.94
CA LEU A 384 29.64 -24.92 23.87
C LEU A 384 30.74 -26.00 24.05
N SER A 385 32.01 -25.61 24.00
CA SER A 385 33.16 -26.53 24.10
C SER A 385 34.10 -26.23 25.26
N GLN A 386 33.64 -25.57 26.33
CA GLN A 386 34.35 -25.56 27.62
C GLN A 386 33.38 -25.88 28.76
N SER A 387 32.87 -27.10 28.73
CA SER A 387 32.33 -27.78 29.90
C SER A 387 32.79 -29.23 29.82
N ARG A 388 33.99 -29.50 30.36
CA ARG A 388 34.41 -30.68 31.14
C ARG A 388 35.92 -30.88 31.09
N THR A 389 36.44 -31.42 32.19
CA THR A 389 37.83 -31.73 32.60
C THR A 389 38.57 -30.49 33.15
N HIS A 390 38.91 -30.36 34.44
CA HIS A 390 38.97 -31.27 35.58
C HIS A 390 38.67 -30.51 36.88
#